data_AF-A0A924YT67-F1
#
_entry.id   AF-A0A924YT67-F1
#
_cell.length_a   1.000
_cell.length_b   1.000
_cell.length_c   1.000
_cell.angle_alpha   90.00
_cell.angle_beta   90.00
_cell.angle_gamma   90.00
#
_symmetry.space_group_name_H-M   'P 1'
#
loop_
_entity.id
_entity.type
_entity.pdbx_description
1 polymer ?
#
loop_
_entity_poly.entity_id
_entity_poly.type
_entity_poly.pdbx_seq_one_letter_code
_entity_poly.pdbx_strand_id
1 'polypeptide(L)'
;WEAPEDRLQIIEPRTFAPRERLPIRGQALRNSEVPDPVRKLVRTALCVETREGRLHVFMPPAESLEDYLELVAAIEATAAELKMPVLLEGYKPPSDHRVKHFQITPDPGVIEVNTQPSHNWQELVDLTNTVYEEARLTRLSTEKFMLDGRHCGTGGGNHIVIGGPTPADSPVLRRPDLLRSLIACWHNHPSLSYLFSSLFVGPTSQAPRIDEARNDSLYEMEIAFRQIPDDGGCPPWQVDRVFRHLLTDVTGNTHRAEFCIDKLYTPDSDDGRRGLVELRAFEMPPHARMSLVQQLLLRALIARFWETPYKHKLARWGTELHDRFLLPHFIEQDLSDLLHELDDAGYPFDRAWFDAHIEFRCPLLGSVIHHGVELVLRQAIEPWHVLGEESGPGGTARYVDSSIERIEIKVRGLTDARHIVTCNGQRVPLRSTGTVGEYVAGVRYRAWQPPSCLHPTIPVHTPLIFDVYDSWNGRSIGGCQYHVMHPGGRGYETFPINGAEAETRRHSRFFPFGHTPNAWKAAPLEIHPEFPLTLDLRKPPIPQVVASSLADSVFVATSSVPTPLKSPRLALGRMP
;
A
#
# COMPACT_ATOMS: atom_id res chain seq x y z
N TRP A 1 -5.62 52.08 28.99
CA TRP A 1 -4.19 51.98 28.64
C TRP A 1 -3.41 52.36 29.89
N GLU A 2 -2.65 51.43 30.45
CA GLU A 2 -1.77 51.67 31.61
C GLU A 2 -0.33 51.83 31.15
N ALA A 3 0.37 52.80 31.75
CA ALA A 3 1.78 53.06 31.47
C ALA A 3 2.65 51.84 31.84
N PRO A 4 3.74 51.56 31.09
CA PRO A 4 4.56 50.36 31.29
C PRO A 4 5.12 50.19 32.71
N GLU A 5 5.42 51.29 33.40
CA GLU A 5 5.90 51.31 34.79
C GLU A 5 4.85 50.89 35.84
N ASP A 6 3.55 50.95 35.52
CA ASP A 6 2.47 50.69 36.47
C ASP A 6 1.88 49.27 36.35
N ARG A 7 2.42 48.43 35.46
CA ARG A 7 1.96 47.03 35.31
C ARG A 7 2.53 46.15 36.43
N LEU A 8 1.66 45.50 37.18
CA LEU A 8 2.03 44.43 38.11
C LEU A 8 2.81 43.33 37.37
N GLN A 9 4.12 43.25 37.59
CA GLN A 9 4.93 42.15 37.11
C GLN A 9 4.63 40.89 37.94
N ILE A 10 3.77 40.02 37.42
CA ILE A 10 3.66 38.66 37.92
C ILE A 10 4.86 37.88 37.37
N ILE A 11 5.93 37.82 38.17
CA ILE A 11 7.10 37.00 37.86
C ILE A 11 6.73 35.55 38.20
N GLU A 12 6.48 34.72 37.19
CA GLU A 12 6.31 33.28 37.42
C GLU A 12 7.62 32.69 37.99
N PRO A 13 7.55 31.85 39.04
CA PRO A 13 8.73 31.21 39.59
C PRO A 13 9.35 30.24 38.58
N ARG A 14 10.69 30.24 38.50
CA ARG A 14 11.50 29.41 37.58
C ARG A 14 11.08 27.94 37.61
N THR A 15 11.16 27.28 36.45
CA THR A 15 10.70 25.91 36.15
C THR A 15 11.18 24.82 37.13
N PHE A 16 12.26 25.08 37.88
CA PHE A 16 12.87 24.14 38.83
C PHE A 16 12.77 24.60 40.30
N ALA A 17 12.01 25.64 40.61
CA ALA A 17 11.73 26.00 42.00
C ALA A 17 10.88 24.89 42.67
N PRO A 18 11.15 24.52 43.93
CA PRO A 18 10.37 23.50 44.64
C PRO A 18 8.91 23.95 44.74
N ARG A 19 8.01 23.18 44.12
CA ARG A 19 6.56 23.39 44.15
C ARG A 19 5.92 22.54 45.25
N GLU A 20 4.82 23.01 45.82
CA GLU A 20 4.02 22.19 46.74
C GLU A 20 3.56 20.90 46.04
N ARG A 21 3.56 19.79 46.80
CA ARG A 21 3.13 18.49 46.28
C ARG A 21 1.66 18.56 45.87
N LEU A 22 1.38 18.16 44.62
CA LEU A 22 0.02 17.98 44.14
C LEU A 22 -0.73 16.95 45.03
N PRO A 23 -2.02 17.18 45.33
CA PRO A 23 -2.79 16.26 46.14
C PRO A 23 -2.93 14.91 45.44
N ILE A 24 -2.85 13.83 46.23
CA ILE A 24 -2.96 12.45 45.73
C ILE A 24 -4.37 12.22 45.20
N ARG A 25 -4.45 11.68 43.98
CA ARG A 25 -5.70 11.40 43.25
C ARG A 25 -6.58 10.46 44.10
N GLY A 26 -7.71 10.97 44.61
CA GLY A 26 -8.70 10.18 45.35
C GLY A 26 -9.34 10.83 46.57
N GLN A 27 -8.85 11.97 47.06
CA GLN A 27 -9.57 12.73 48.08
C GLN A 27 -10.49 13.77 47.44
N ALA A 28 -11.79 13.45 47.41
CA ALA A 28 -12.83 14.40 47.08
C ALA A 28 -12.81 15.54 48.10
N LEU A 29 -12.46 16.75 47.65
CA LEU A 29 -12.69 17.98 48.40
C LEU A 29 -14.20 18.18 48.52
N ARG A 30 -14.76 17.83 49.68
CA ARG A 30 -16.07 18.32 50.11
C ARG A 30 -15.92 19.80 50.46
N ASN A 31 -16.03 20.66 49.45
CA ASN A 31 -16.37 22.06 49.67
C ASN A 31 -17.85 22.24 49.35
N SER A 32 -18.60 22.48 50.41
CA SER A 32 -19.95 23.00 50.42
C SER A 32 -19.95 24.46 49.98
N GLU A 33 -20.33 24.72 48.73
CA GLU A 33 -20.94 25.99 48.32
C GLU A 33 -22.10 25.67 47.38
N VAL A 34 -23.24 26.29 47.64
CA VAL A 34 -24.48 26.16 46.88
C VAL A 34 -24.23 26.55 45.42
N PRO A 35 -24.63 25.77 44.41
CA PRO A 35 -24.44 26.15 43.02
C PRO A 35 -25.36 27.33 42.68
N ASP A 36 -24.78 28.46 42.32
CA ASP A 36 -25.46 29.55 41.65
C ASP A 36 -26.06 29.02 40.32
N PRO A 37 -27.38 29.14 40.07
CA PRO A 37 -28.05 28.50 38.92
C PRO A 37 -27.83 29.24 37.59
N VAL A 38 -26.93 30.22 37.54
CA VAL A 38 -26.43 30.74 36.26
C VAL A 38 -25.44 29.71 35.73
N ARG A 39 -25.88 28.88 34.77
CA ARG A 39 -25.03 28.08 33.88
C ARG A 39 -23.70 28.81 33.70
N LYS A 40 -22.57 28.16 34.04
CA LYS A 40 -21.23 28.62 33.63
C LYS A 40 -21.25 28.75 32.11
N LEU A 41 -21.68 29.90 31.58
CA LEU A 41 -21.53 30.25 30.18
C LEU A 41 -20.02 30.31 29.97
N VAL A 42 -19.49 29.36 29.21
CA VAL A 42 -18.14 29.49 28.68
C VAL A 42 -18.17 30.76 27.84
N ARG A 43 -17.47 31.82 28.30
CA ARG A 43 -17.37 33.06 27.53
C ARG A 43 -16.48 32.79 26.34
N THR A 44 -17.00 32.99 25.14
CA THR A 44 -16.22 33.00 23.91
C THR A 44 -15.72 34.42 23.64
N ALA A 45 -14.56 34.52 22.98
CA ALA A 45 -13.96 35.80 22.64
C ALA A 45 -13.39 35.75 21.21
N LEU A 46 -13.61 36.83 20.46
CA LEU A 46 -12.88 37.09 19.22
C LEU A 46 -11.54 37.74 19.57
N CYS A 47 -10.44 37.13 19.17
CA CYS A 47 -9.10 37.70 19.39
C CYS A 47 -8.58 38.29 18.08
N VAL A 48 -8.10 39.53 18.13
CA VAL A 48 -7.52 40.21 16.97
C VAL A 48 -6.09 40.60 17.31
N GLU A 49 -5.14 40.12 16.51
CA GLU A 49 -3.71 40.30 16.75
C GLU A 49 -3.00 40.68 15.45
N THR A 50 -2.03 41.61 15.52
CA THR A 50 -1.14 41.87 14.39
C THR A 50 0.11 41.00 14.52
N ARG A 51 0.37 40.14 13.54
CA ARG A 51 1.60 39.32 13.47
C ARG A 51 2.25 39.49 12.10
N GLU A 52 3.54 39.76 12.09
CA GLU A 52 4.34 39.94 10.86
C GLU A 52 3.72 40.96 9.87
N GLY A 53 3.11 42.03 10.39
CA GLY A 53 2.45 43.05 9.58
C GLY A 53 1.11 42.64 8.97
N ARG A 54 0.53 41.51 9.38
CA ARG A 54 -0.80 41.04 8.96
C ARG A 54 -1.76 41.04 10.16
N LEU A 55 -3.01 41.41 9.92
CA LEU A 55 -4.05 41.37 10.94
C LEU A 55 -4.71 39.99 10.96
N HIS A 56 -4.55 39.26 12.05
CA HIS A 56 -5.16 37.96 12.27
C HIS A 56 -6.39 38.10 13.15
N VAL A 57 -7.45 37.41 12.77
CA VAL A 57 -8.71 37.35 13.51
C VAL A 57 -8.96 35.89 13.87
N PHE A 58 -8.77 35.58 15.15
CA PHE A 58 -8.99 34.25 15.69
C PHE A 58 -10.47 34.08 16.05
N MET A 59 -11.15 33.26 15.25
CA MET A 59 -12.57 32.94 15.34
C MET A 59 -12.85 32.13 16.61
N PRO A 60 -13.83 32.54 17.44
CA PRO A 60 -14.29 31.74 18.58
C PRO A 60 -15.07 30.50 18.10
N PRO A 61 -15.25 29.49 18.97
CA PRO A 61 -16.20 28.42 18.68
C PRO A 61 -17.63 28.99 18.65
N ALA A 62 -18.42 28.57 17.66
CA ALA A 62 -19.83 28.88 17.52
C ALA A 62 -20.68 27.61 17.71
N GLU A 63 -21.92 27.76 18.18
CA GLU A 63 -22.83 26.61 18.34
C GLU A 63 -23.57 26.28 17.04
N SER A 64 -23.89 27.29 16.23
CA SER A 64 -24.58 27.14 14.94
C SER A 64 -23.74 27.65 13.77
N LEU A 65 -24.04 27.17 12.57
CA LEU A 65 -23.41 27.66 11.35
C LEU A 65 -23.80 29.12 11.09
N GLU A 66 -25.07 29.46 11.33
CA GLU A 66 -25.64 30.78 11.12
C GLU A 66 -24.86 31.84 11.91
N ASP A 67 -24.60 31.60 13.19
CA ASP A 67 -23.83 32.53 14.05
C ASP A 67 -22.39 32.69 13.54
N TYR A 68 -21.78 31.60 13.07
CA TYR A 68 -20.42 31.66 12.51
C TYR A 68 -20.38 32.49 11.23
N LEU A 69 -21.34 32.30 10.32
CA LEU A 69 -21.44 33.05 9.07
C LEU A 69 -21.78 34.52 9.30
N GLU A 70 -22.61 34.84 10.29
CA GLU A 70 -22.90 36.22 10.68
C GLU A 70 -21.63 36.93 11.18
N LEU A 71 -20.81 36.25 11.98
CA LEU A 71 -19.52 36.78 12.43
C LEU A 71 -18.53 36.95 11.29
N VAL A 72 -18.43 35.98 10.37
CA VAL A 72 -17.60 36.11 9.16
C VAL A 72 -18.04 37.31 8.33
N ALA A 73 -19.35 37.46 8.08
CA ALA A 73 -19.91 38.57 7.32
C ALA A 73 -19.60 39.94 7.98
N ALA A 74 -19.68 40.02 9.32
CA ALA A 74 -19.33 41.22 10.06
C ALA A 74 -17.83 41.57 9.93
N ILE A 75 -16.95 40.55 9.98
CA ILE A 75 -15.50 40.73 9.78
C ILE A 75 -15.21 41.17 8.34
N GLU A 76 -15.82 40.53 7.34
CA GLU A 76 -15.66 40.89 5.92
C GLU A 76 -16.14 42.32 5.64
N ALA A 77 -17.31 42.71 6.14
CA ALA A 77 -17.83 44.07 5.99
C ALA A 77 -16.88 45.11 6.60
N THR A 78 -16.37 44.84 7.80
CA THR A 78 -15.40 45.71 8.48
C THR A 78 -14.07 45.80 7.71
N ALA A 79 -13.56 44.67 7.23
CA ALA A 79 -12.33 44.60 6.43
C ALA A 79 -12.48 45.39 5.11
N ALA A 80 -13.63 45.29 4.46
CA ALA A 80 -13.96 46.02 3.24
C ALA A 80 -14.08 47.54 3.48
N GLU A 81 -14.77 47.96 4.54
CA GLU A 81 -14.93 49.37 4.92
C GLU A 81 -13.57 50.03 5.20
N LEU A 82 -12.74 49.36 6.00
CA LEU A 82 -11.41 49.85 6.37
C LEU A 82 -10.37 49.66 5.27
N LYS A 83 -10.68 48.90 4.21
CA LYS A 83 -9.76 48.47 3.15
C LYS A 83 -8.52 47.78 3.72
N MET A 84 -8.72 46.97 4.76
CA MET A 84 -7.67 46.25 5.46
C MET A 84 -7.84 44.75 5.26
N PRO A 85 -6.87 44.04 4.66
CA PRO A 85 -6.94 42.60 4.54
C PRO A 85 -6.76 41.95 5.93
N VAL A 86 -7.52 40.88 6.17
CA VAL A 86 -7.46 40.09 7.40
C VAL A 86 -7.21 38.60 7.09
N LEU A 87 -6.57 37.90 8.02
CA LEU A 87 -6.43 36.44 8.00
C LEU A 87 -7.33 35.84 9.07
N LEU A 88 -8.29 35.02 8.65
CA LEU A 88 -9.12 34.26 9.57
C LEU A 88 -8.38 33.01 10.05
N GLU A 89 -8.42 32.76 11.36
CA GLU A 89 -7.87 31.57 11.98
C GLU A 89 -8.72 31.12 13.18
N GLY A 90 -8.30 30.07 13.88
CA GLY A 90 -8.99 29.60 15.07
C GLY A 90 -10.02 28.51 14.79
N TYR A 91 -11.16 28.56 15.45
CA TYR A 91 -12.17 27.50 15.35
C TYR A 91 -12.84 27.51 13.97
N LYS A 92 -13.04 26.31 13.43
CA LYS A 92 -13.79 26.09 12.18
C LYS A 92 -15.29 26.32 12.43
N PRO A 93 -16.09 26.62 11.38
CA PRO A 93 -17.54 26.58 11.50
C PRO A 93 -17.99 25.19 11.99
N PRO A 94 -19.10 25.11 12.75
CA PRO A 94 -19.73 23.83 13.05
C PRO A 94 -19.99 23.01 11.80
N SER A 95 -19.85 21.68 11.91
CA SER A 95 -20.06 20.75 10.79
C SER A 95 -21.51 20.84 10.29
N ASP A 96 -21.70 21.15 9.00
CA ASP A 96 -23.02 21.29 8.39
C ASP A 96 -22.97 20.88 6.91
N HIS A 97 -23.95 20.08 6.48
CA HIS A 97 -24.04 19.54 5.11
C HIS A 97 -24.22 20.61 4.03
N ARG A 98 -24.61 21.84 4.39
CA ARG A 98 -24.77 22.98 3.46
C ARG A 98 -23.43 23.62 3.09
N VAL A 99 -22.37 23.37 3.86
CA VAL A 99 -21.05 23.96 3.65
C VAL A 99 -20.09 22.93 3.10
N LYS A 100 -19.43 23.28 2.00
CA LYS A 100 -18.35 22.48 1.45
C LYS A 100 -17.07 22.78 2.21
N HIS A 101 -16.35 21.73 2.60
CA HIS A 101 -15.05 21.85 3.24
C HIS A 101 -13.95 21.45 2.27
N PHE A 102 -12.90 22.26 2.24
CA PHE A 102 -11.65 21.99 1.57
C PHE A 102 -10.53 22.19 2.60
N GLN A 103 -9.64 21.22 2.73
CA GLN A 103 -8.57 21.27 3.74
C GLN A 103 -7.24 20.85 3.12
N ILE A 104 -6.23 21.68 3.35
CA ILE A 104 -4.83 21.39 3.04
C ILE A 104 -4.10 21.15 4.36
N THR A 105 -3.52 19.97 4.53
CA THR A 105 -2.82 19.54 5.75
C THR A 105 -1.41 19.05 5.45
N PRO A 106 -0.42 19.35 6.32
CA PRO A 106 0.88 18.68 6.23
C PRO A 106 0.75 17.23 6.70
N ASP A 107 1.32 16.30 5.96
CA ASP A 107 1.49 14.89 6.32
C ASP A 107 2.98 14.51 6.13
N PRO A 108 3.57 13.52 6.82
CA PRO A 108 5.01 13.27 6.73
C PRO A 108 5.52 13.08 5.30
N GLY A 109 6.23 14.10 4.80
CA GLY A 109 6.84 14.11 3.48
C GLY A 109 5.91 14.53 2.32
N VAL A 110 4.65 14.85 2.58
CA VAL A 110 3.67 15.26 1.55
C VAL A 110 2.71 16.35 2.07
N ILE A 111 1.91 16.91 1.17
CA ILE A 111 0.76 17.74 1.51
C ILE A 111 -0.49 16.95 1.16
N GLU A 112 -1.37 16.80 2.13
CA GLU A 112 -2.66 16.16 1.97
C GLU A 112 -3.71 17.20 1.57
N VAL A 113 -4.47 16.90 0.52
CA VAL A 113 -5.56 17.75 0.03
C VAL A 113 -6.88 16.99 0.19
N ASN A 114 -7.62 17.34 1.24
CA ASN A 114 -8.96 16.83 1.49
C ASN A 114 -9.98 17.65 0.70
N THR A 115 -10.56 17.03 -0.32
CA THR A 115 -11.49 17.68 -1.24
C THR A 115 -12.95 17.49 -0.82
N GLN A 116 -13.79 18.43 -1.20
CA GLN A 116 -15.23 18.37 -1.01
C GLN A 116 -15.88 17.27 -1.88
N PRO A 117 -17.06 16.74 -1.48
CA PRO A 117 -17.82 15.81 -2.31
C PRO A 117 -18.19 16.41 -3.68
N SER A 118 -18.17 15.56 -4.71
CA SER A 118 -18.65 15.90 -6.06
C SER A 118 -20.00 15.22 -6.32
N HIS A 119 -21.00 15.99 -6.78
CA HIS A 119 -22.37 15.48 -6.96
C HIS A 119 -22.58 14.75 -8.29
N ASN A 120 -21.75 15.03 -9.29
CA ASN A 120 -21.81 14.40 -10.60
C ASN A 120 -20.40 14.19 -11.17
N TRP A 121 -20.34 13.49 -12.32
CA TRP A 121 -19.08 13.17 -12.96
C TRP A 121 -18.30 14.41 -13.42
N GLN A 122 -18.99 15.40 -13.99
CA GLN A 122 -18.33 16.61 -14.49
C GLN A 122 -17.68 17.40 -13.35
N GLU A 123 -18.37 17.57 -12.21
CA GLU A 123 -17.81 18.22 -11.03
C GLU A 123 -16.56 17.49 -10.51
N LEU A 124 -16.57 16.15 -10.52
CA LEU A 124 -15.43 15.34 -10.10
C LEU A 124 -14.22 15.52 -11.04
N VAL A 125 -14.48 15.55 -12.35
CA VAL A 125 -13.46 15.81 -13.38
C VAL A 125 -12.86 17.20 -13.22
N ASP A 126 -13.71 18.22 -13.05
CA ASP A 126 -13.28 19.61 -12.92
C ASP A 126 -12.47 19.81 -11.63
N LEU A 127 -12.93 19.25 -10.51
CA LEU A 127 -12.24 19.27 -9.23
C LEU A 127 -10.87 18.58 -9.31
N THR A 128 -10.83 17.37 -9.85
CA THR A 128 -9.57 16.61 -9.99
C THR A 128 -8.58 17.36 -10.87
N ASN A 129 -9.01 17.86 -12.03
CA ASN A 129 -8.13 18.63 -12.92
C ASN A 129 -7.63 19.93 -12.26
N THR A 130 -8.51 20.63 -11.53
CA THR A 130 -8.14 21.86 -10.81
C THR A 130 -7.08 21.59 -9.76
N VAL A 131 -7.26 20.57 -8.92
CA VAL A 131 -6.28 20.23 -7.87
C VAL A 131 -4.92 19.87 -8.47
N TYR A 132 -4.90 19.08 -9.54
CA TYR A 132 -3.66 18.73 -10.24
C TYR A 132 -2.98 19.95 -10.87
N GLU A 133 -3.74 20.85 -11.50
CA GLU A 133 -3.18 22.05 -12.12
C GLU A 133 -2.67 23.05 -11.07
N GLU A 134 -3.42 23.31 -10.00
CA GLU A 134 -2.99 24.19 -8.92
C GLU A 134 -1.75 23.64 -8.19
N ALA A 135 -1.68 22.32 -7.97
CA ALA A 135 -0.48 21.67 -7.46
C ALA A 135 0.73 21.95 -8.38
N ARG A 136 0.56 21.78 -9.70
CA ARG A 136 1.62 22.05 -10.68
C ARG A 136 2.06 23.52 -10.69
N LEU A 137 1.10 24.45 -10.66
CA LEU A 137 1.37 25.90 -10.63
C LEU A 137 2.11 26.33 -9.36
N THR A 138 1.86 25.64 -8.24
CA THR A 138 2.53 25.84 -6.94
C THR A 138 3.82 25.03 -6.78
N ARG A 139 4.30 24.36 -7.85
CA ARG A 139 5.53 23.54 -7.89
C ARG A 139 5.47 22.29 -7.02
N LEU A 140 4.27 21.80 -6.73
CA LEU A 140 4.03 20.49 -6.15
C LEU A 140 3.88 19.45 -7.27
N SER A 141 4.13 18.19 -6.95
CA SER A 141 4.00 17.07 -7.88
C SER A 141 3.29 15.89 -7.20
N THR A 142 2.57 15.09 -7.97
CA THR A 142 1.92 13.85 -7.51
C THR A 142 2.80 12.61 -7.72
N GLU A 143 4.00 12.81 -8.27
CA GLU A 143 5.00 11.79 -8.55
C GLU A 143 6.35 12.10 -7.90
N LYS A 144 7.16 11.06 -7.71
CA LYS A 144 8.57 11.15 -7.31
C LYS A 144 9.41 10.13 -8.07
N PHE A 145 10.71 10.39 -8.12
CA PHE A 145 11.69 9.49 -8.72
C PHE A 145 12.65 8.98 -7.65
N MET A 146 12.86 7.67 -7.62
CA MET A 146 13.86 7.02 -6.77
C MET A 146 15.26 7.21 -7.37
N LEU A 147 16.31 6.97 -6.57
CA LEU A 147 17.71 7.16 -7.01
C LEU A 147 18.07 6.35 -8.25
N ASP A 148 17.49 5.17 -8.42
CA ASP A 148 17.70 4.30 -9.57
C ASP A 148 16.89 4.71 -10.81
N GLY A 149 16.11 5.79 -10.71
CA GLY A 149 15.21 6.26 -11.75
C GLY A 149 13.83 5.63 -11.71
N ARG A 150 13.48 4.81 -10.70
CA ARG A 150 12.11 4.26 -10.59
C ARG A 150 11.11 5.40 -10.37
N HIS A 151 10.07 5.41 -11.19
CA HIS A 151 8.95 6.33 -11.08
C HIS A 151 7.91 5.75 -10.10
N CYS A 152 7.46 6.54 -9.13
CA CYS A 152 6.44 6.15 -8.16
C CYS A 152 5.64 7.37 -7.68
N GLY A 153 4.55 7.14 -6.94
CA GLY A 153 3.77 8.20 -6.32
C GLY A 153 4.47 8.82 -5.13
N THR A 154 3.96 9.95 -4.64
CA THR A 154 4.56 10.68 -3.50
C THR A 154 4.70 9.84 -2.23
N GLY A 155 3.77 8.92 -1.99
CA GLY A 155 3.72 8.02 -0.82
C GLY A 155 2.57 8.32 0.16
N GLY A 156 1.85 9.43 -0.02
CA GLY A 156 0.65 9.76 0.78
C GLY A 156 -0.62 9.03 0.36
N GLY A 157 -0.63 8.41 -0.84
CA GLY A 157 -1.79 7.72 -1.41
C GLY A 157 -2.82 8.65 -2.06
N ASN A 158 -3.70 8.08 -2.88
CA ASN A 158 -4.86 8.71 -3.52
C ASN A 158 -6.13 8.09 -2.95
N HIS A 159 -6.44 8.39 -1.69
CA HIS A 159 -7.57 7.73 -1.04
C HIS A 159 -8.90 8.14 -1.68
N ILE A 160 -9.68 7.15 -2.11
CA ILE A 160 -11.00 7.39 -2.72
C ILE A 160 -12.06 7.09 -1.67
N VAL A 161 -12.90 8.08 -1.36
CA VAL A 161 -13.93 7.95 -0.32
C VAL A 161 -15.31 7.72 -0.95
N ILE A 162 -15.98 6.67 -0.50
CA ILE A 162 -17.38 6.38 -0.79
C ILE A 162 -18.24 6.93 0.35
N GLY A 163 -19.29 7.67 0.01
CA GLY A 163 -20.20 8.25 1.00
C GLY A 163 -21.40 8.96 0.38
N GLY A 164 -22.20 9.59 1.25
CA GLY A 164 -23.28 10.50 0.88
C GLY A 164 -23.15 11.83 1.62
N PRO A 165 -23.97 12.84 1.29
CA PRO A 165 -23.97 14.15 1.98
C PRO A 165 -24.24 14.04 3.48
N THR A 166 -25.05 13.04 3.88
CA THR A 166 -25.27 12.67 5.28
C THR A 166 -25.02 11.18 5.48
N PRO A 167 -24.81 10.70 6.72
CA PRO A 167 -24.68 9.27 6.99
C PRO A 167 -25.89 8.45 6.52
N ALA A 168 -27.09 9.03 6.58
CA ALA A 168 -28.32 8.39 6.10
C ALA A 168 -28.36 8.22 4.57
N ASP A 169 -27.65 9.09 3.84
CA ASP A 169 -27.55 9.02 2.38
C ASP A 169 -26.44 8.09 1.89
N SER A 170 -25.57 7.63 2.80
CA SER A 170 -24.45 6.75 2.44
C SER A 170 -24.93 5.47 1.75
N PRO A 171 -24.42 5.13 0.55
CA PRO A 171 -24.88 3.96 -0.18
C PRO A 171 -24.60 2.67 0.58
N VAL A 172 -23.46 2.59 1.28
CA VAL A 172 -23.08 1.40 2.06
C VAL A 172 -23.85 1.26 3.38
N LEU A 173 -24.45 2.33 3.91
CA LEU A 173 -25.35 2.23 5.07
C LEU A 173 -26.79 1.95 4.65
N ARG A 174 -27.24 2.52 3.52
CA ARG A 174 -28.57 2.25 2.95
C ARG A 174 -28.68 0.81 2.45
N ARG A 175 -27.63 0.28 1.83
CA ARG A 175 -27.51 -1.08 1.32
C ARG A 175 -26.20 -1.71 1.79
N PRO A 176 -26.17 -2.28 3.01
CA PRO A 176 -24.97 -2.88 3.59
C PRO A 176 -24.37 -4.04 2.80
N ASP A 177 -25.18 -4.71 1.97
CA ASP A 177 -24.73 -5.73 1.03
C ASP A 177 -23.85 -5.17 -0.10
N LEU A 178 -23.85 -3.85 -0.33
CA LEU A 178 -22.91 -3.18 -1.23
C LEU A 178 -21.47 -3.28 -0.72
N LEU A 179 -21.24 -3.02 0.57
CA LEU A 179 -19.90 -3.14 1.16
C LEU A 179 -19.41 -4.58 1.10
N ARG A 180 -20.30 -5.55 1.40
CA ARG A 180 -20.02 -6.99 1.18
C ARG A 180 -19.60 -7.26 -0.26
N SER A 181 -20.34 -6.73 -1.24
CA SER A 181 -20.07 -6.95 -2.66
C SER A 181 -18.73 -6.38 -3.09
N LEU A 182 -18.39 -5.17 -2.63
CA LEU A 182 -17.11 -4.53 -2.89
C LEU A 182 -15.94 -5.33 -2.29
N ILE A 183 -16.03 -5.74 -1.02
CA ILE A 183 -15.00 -6.54 -0.36
C ILE A 183 -14.82 -7.88 -1.10
N ALA A 184 -15.91 -8.56 -1.46
CA ALA A 184 -15.87 -9.83 -2.17
C ALA A 184 -15.27 -9.71 -3.57
N CYS A 185 -15.62 -8.66 -4.33
CA CYS A 185 -15.06 -8.38 -5.64
C CYS A 185 -13.56 -8.06 -5.56
N TRP A 186 -13.15 -7.17 -4.65
CA TRP A 186 -11.73 -6.87 -4.43
C TRP A 186 -10.95 -8.11 -4.04
N HIS A 187 -11.54 -8.94 -3.18
CA HIS A 187 -10.93 -10.19 -2.76
C HIS A 187 -10.74 -11.17 -3.93
N ASN A 188 -11.77 -11.32 -4.77
CA ASN A 188 -11.76 -12.24 -5.91
C ASN A 188 -10.99 -11.71 -7.13
N HIS A 189 -10.70 -10.42 -7.19
CA HIS A 189 -9.88 -9.82 -8.26
C HIS A 189 -8.65 -9.11 -7.66
N PRO A 190 -7.55 -9.85 -7.40
CA PRO A 190 -6.32 -9.29 -6.82
C PRO A 190 -5.73 -8.11 -7.60
N SER A 191 -6.03 -7.98 -8.90
CA SER A 191 -5.63 -6.82 -9.71
C SER A 191 -6.07 -5.50 -9.09
N LEU A 192 -7.26 -5.44 -8.49
CA LEU A 192 -7.81 -4.23 -7.87
C LEU A 192 -7.00 -3.74 -6.66
N SER A 193 -6.30 -4.64 -5.97
CA SER A 193 -5.41 -4.27 -4.87
C SER A 193 -3.99 -3.99 -5.35
N TYR A 194 -3.47 -4.77 -6.29
CA TYR A 194 -2.05 -4.71 -6.61
C TYR A 194 -1.71 -3.72 -7.71
N LEU A 195 -2.57 -3.55 -8.72
CA LEU A 195 -2.31 -2.66 -9.85
C LEU A 195 -2.20 -1.20 -9.42
N PHE A 196 -3.09 -0.77 -8.54
CA PHE A 196 -3.20 0.64 -8.13
C PHE A 196 -2.41 0.95 -6.86
N SER A 197 -1.86 -0.06 -6.17
CA SER A 197 -1.10 0.11 -4.93
C SER A 197 0.25 0.80 -5.09
N SER A 198 0.75 1.33 -3.97
CA SER A 198 2.10 1.86 -3.87
C SER A 198 3.15 0.75 -3.85
N LEU A 199 4.44 1.10 -3.88
CA LEU A 199 5.53 0.11 -3.83
C LEU A 199 5.48 -0.81 -2.60
N PHE A 200 4.99 -0.28 -1.48
CA PHE A 200 4.93 -0.99 -0.21
C PHE A 200 3.62 -1.77 -0.10
N VAL A 201 3.62 -3.01 -0.57
CA VAL A 201 2.50 -3.97 -0.45
C VAL A 201 2.83 -5.10 0.52
N GLY A 202 1.81 -5.89 0.88
CA GLY A 202 1.93 -7.02 1.79
C GLY A 202 1.29 -6.75 3.16
N PRO A 203 1.37 -7.72 4.09
CA PRO A 203 0.63 -7.71 5.35
C PRO A 203 0.96 -6.53 6.28
N THR A 204 2.15 -5.96 6.13
CA THR A 204 2.63 -4.85 6.96
C THR A 204 2.54 -3.48 6.28
N SER A 205 1.90 -3.43 5.10
CA SER A 205 1.73 -2.22 4.31
C SER A 205 0.83 -1.17 4.99
N GLN A 206 0.60 -0.05 4.30
CA GLN A 206 -0.33 0.99 4.75
C GLN A 206 -1.81 0.64 4.52
N ALA A 207 -2.08 -0.39 3.70
CA ALA A 207 -3.40 -0.81 3.26
C ALA A 207 -3.36 -2.30 2.86
N PRO A 208 -3.08 -3.24 3.79
CA PRO A 208 -2.96 -4.65 3.47
C PRO A 208 -4.32 -5.25 3.11
N ARG A 209 -4.28 -6.24 2.23
CA ARG A 209 -5.45 -7.08 1.93
C ARG A 209 -5.78 -7.96 3.14
N ILE A 210 -7.05 -8.35 3.24
CA ILE A 210 -7.57 -9.08 4.40
C ILE A 210 -6.93 -10.46 4.60
N ASP A 211 -6.48 -11.10 3.52
CA ASP A 211 -5.96 -12.46 3.49
C ASP A 211 -4.42 -12.55 3.51
N GLU A 212 -3.72 -11.41 3.65
CA GLU A 212 -2.24 -11.41 3.67
C GLU A 212 -1.64 -11.65 5.06
N ALA A 213 -2.37 -11.33 6.13
CA ALA A 213 -1.83 -11.28 7.48
C ALA A 213 -2.26 -12.46 8.36
N ARG A 214 -3.51 -12.89 8.24
CA ARG A 214 -4.14 -13.83 9.17
C ARG A 214 -4.92 -14.90 8.41
N ASN A 215 -4.55 -16.16 8.66
CA ASN A 215 -4.98 -17.33 7.86
C ASN A 215 -6.49 -17.62 7.92
N ASP A 216 -7.16 -17.30 9.04
CA ASP A 216 -8.58 -17.53 9.26
C ASP A 216 -9.47 -16.32 8.90
N SER A 217 -8.90 -15.17 8.51
CA SER A 217 -9.66 -13.94 8.25
C SER A 217 -10.77 -14.12 7.22
N LEU A 218 -10.53 -14.89 6.16
CA LEU A 218 -11.52 -15.16 5.13
C LEU A 218 -12.66 -16.07 5.60
N TYR A 219 -12.39 -16.98 6.55
CA TYR A 219 -13.45 -17.79 7.15
C TYR A 219 -14.36 -16.91 8.02
N GLU A 220 -13.77 -16.06 8.86
CA GLU A 220 -14.51 -15.11 9.68
C GLU A 220 -15.27 -14.07 8.84
N MET A 221 -14.68 -13.60 7.72
CA MET A 221 -15.34 -12.70 6.78
C MET A 221 -16.56 -13.33 6.12
N GLU A 222 -16.52 -14.61 5.76
CA GLU A 222 -17.70 -15.30 5.25
C GLU A 222 -18.82 -15.44 6.30
N ILE A 223 -18.48 -15.57 7.58
CA ILE A 223 -19.46 -15.54 8.68
C ILE A 223 -20.06 -14.13 8.78
N ALA A 224 -19.23 -13.10 8.75
CA ALA A 224 -19.65 -11.69 8.77
C ALA A 224 -20.61 -11.37 7.60
N PHE A 225 -20.31 -11.85 6.40
CA PHE A 225 -21.17 -11.70 5.22
C PHE A 225 -22.58 -12.27 5.40
N ARG A 226 -22.73 -13.36 6.19
CA ARG A 226 -24.03 -13.96 6.50
C ARG A 226 -24.83 -13.16 7.53
N GLN A 227 -24.19 -12.27 8.29
CA GLN A 227 -24.87 -11.38 9.22
C GLN A 227 -25.47 -10.15 8.52
N ILE A 228 -25.12 -9.91 7.25
CA ILE A 228 -25.64 -8.80 6.46
C ILE A 228 -26.88 -9.26 5.68
N PRO A 229 -28.07 -8.69 5.97
CA PRO A 229 -29.31 -9.05 5.27
C PRO A 229 -29.29 -8.58 3.81
N ASP A 230 -29.89 -9.37 2.91
CA ASP A 230 -29.95 -9.08 1.48
C ASP A 230 -31.05 -8.06 1.11
N ASP A 231 -32.07 -7.91 1.95
CA ASP A 231 -33.23 -7.01 1.78
C ASP A 231 -33.01 -5.61 2.39
N GLY A 232 -31.80 -5.33 2.90
CA GLY A 232 -31.50 -4.13 3.67
C GLY A 232 -31.96 -4.26 5.13
N GLY A 233 -32.09 -3.14 5.85
CA GLY A 233 -32.61 -3.16 7.22
C GLY A 233 -31.62 -3.55 8.32
N CYS A 234 -30.32 -3.35 8.10
CA CYS A 234 -29.30 -3.42 9.16
C CYS A 234 -29.08 -2.02 9.75
N PRO A 235 -29.19 -1.83 11.09
CA PRO A 235 -28.83 -0.57 11.73
C PRO A 235 -27.37 -0.18 11.38
N PRO A 236 -27.07 1.11 11.11
CA PRO A 236 -25.73 1.53 10.69
C PRO A 236 -24.59 1.09 11.61
N TRP A 237 -24.80 1.12 12.93
CA TRP A 237 -23.83 0.67 13.92
C TRP A 237 -23.54 -0.84 13.83
N GLN A 238 -24.50 -1.65 13.39
CA GLN A 238 -24.33 -3.09 13.26
C GLN A 238 -23.49 -3.41 12.03
N VAL A 239 -23.67 -2.68 10.92
CA VAL A 239 -22.83 -2.80 9.71
C VAL A 239 -21.36 -2.60 10.07
N ASP A 240 -21.06 -1.53 10.81
CA ASP A 240 -19.73 -1.22 11.30
C ASP A 240 -19.16 -2.36 12.18
N ARG A 241 -19.92 -2.81 13.19
CA ARG A 241 -19.48 -3.82 14.16
C ARG A 241 -19.21 -5.18 13.52
N VAL A 242 -19.93 -5.54 12.46
CA VAL A 242 -19.73 -6.78 11.71
C VAL A 242 -18.36 -6.82 11.02
N PHE A 243 -17.87 -5.68 10.52
CA PHE A 243 -16.64 -5.63 9.73
C PHE A 243 -15.42 -5.07 10.49
N ARG A 244 -15.61 -4.28 11.55
CA ARG A 244 -14.57 -3.52 12.26
C ARG A 244 -13.34 -4.32 12.67
N HIS A 245 -13.51 -5.55 13.13
CA HIS A 245 -12.40 -6.38 13.62
C HIS A 245 -11.81 -7.30 12.55
N LEU A 246 -12.32 -7.21 11.33
CA LEU A 246 -11.87 -7.98 10.17
C LEU A 246 -11.16 -7.07 9.14
N LEU A 247 -11.62 -5.83 9.00
CA LEU A 247 -11.00 -4.81 8.15
C LEU A 247 -9.95 -4.01 8.92
N THR A 248 -8.85 -4.68 9.28
CA THR A 248 -7.74 -4.08 10.04
C THR A 248 -6.39 -4.53 9.50
N ASP A 249 -5.33 -3.77 9.82
CA ASP A 249 -3.96 -4.25 9.66
C ASP A 249 -3.59 -5.33 10.71
N VAL A 250 -2.34 -5.81 10.64
CA VAL A 250 -1.76 -6.80 11.58
C VAL A 250 -1.77 -6.35 13.05
N THR A 251 -1.92 -5.06 13.33
CA THR A 251 -1.97 -4.50 14.68
C THR A 251 -3.39 -4.21 15.17
N GLY A 252 -4.41 -4.47 14.33
CA GLY A 252 -5.81 -4.21 14.63
C GLY A 252 -6.25 -2.77 14.31
N ASN A 253 -5.49 -2.04 13.51
CA ASN A 253 -5.81 -0.67 13.13
C ASN A 253 -6.70 -0.62 11.87
N THR A 254 -7.93 -0.15 12.03
CA THR A 254 -8.92 0.04 10.95
C THR A 254 -8.54 1.17 9.98
N HIS A 255 -7.76 2.16 10.42
CA HIS A 255 -7.23 3.23 9.56
C HIS A 255 -6.28 2.71 8.50
N ARG A 256 -5.62 1.59 8.80
CA ARG A 256 -4.57 1.01 7.97
C ARG A 256 -5.06 -0.16 7.14
N ALA A 257 -6.36 -0.36 7.01
CA ALA A 257 -6.94 -1.40 6.16
C ALA A 257 -7.12 -0.92 4.72
N GLU A 258 -7.13 -1.85 3.76
CA GLU A 258 -7.49 -1.54 2.37
C GLU A 258 -8.86 -0.86 2.23
N PHE A 259 -9.86 -1.43 2.93
CA PHE A 259 -11.17 -0.81 3.15
C PHE A 259 -11.21 -0.20 4.54
N CYS A 260 -10.87 1.08 4.65
CA CYS A 260 -10.90 1.80 5.92
C CYS A 260 -12.33 2.21 6.28
N ILE A 261 -12.78 1.73 7.44
CA ILE A 261 -14.14 1.95 7.97
C ILE A 261 -14.14 2.81 9.25
N ASP A 262 -13.04 3.50 9.57
CA ASP A 262 -12.94 4.40 10.72
C ASP A 262 -14.05 5.45 10.77
N LYS A 263 -14.45 5.91 9.59
CA LYS A 263 -15.42 6.98 9.38
C LYS A 263 -16.79 6.42 8.96
N LEU A 264 -17.01 5.11 9.06
CA LEU A 264 -18.27 4.46 8.69
C LEU A 264 -19.34 4.71 9.76
N TYR A 265 -19.27 4.01 10.89
CA TYR A 265 -20.20 4.21 12.01
C TYR A 265 -19.59 3.79 13.35
N THR A 266 -18.43 4.37 13.68
CA THR A 266 -17.69 4.07 14.92
C THR A 266 -18.56 4.32 16.17
N PRO A 267 -18.55 3.41 17.18
CA PRO A 267 -19.31 3.61 18.41
C PRO A 267 -18.70 4.68 19.33
N ASP A 268 -17.39 4.89 19.26
CA ASP A 268 -16.58 5.64 20.23
C ASP A 268 -16.77 7.17 20.17
N SER A 269 -17.17 7.72 19.02
CA SER A 269 -17.40 9.15 18.86
C SER A 269 -18.50 9.43 17.84
N ASP A 270 -19.23 10.53 18.03
CA ASP A 270 -20.20 11.01 17.05
C ASP A 270 -19.51 11.45 15.75
N ASP A 271 -18.28 11.97 15.84
CA ASP A 271 -17.43 12.32 14.71
C ASP A 271 -17.09 11.13 13.80
N GLY A 272 -17.09 9.90 14.33
CA GLY A 272 -16.80 8.68 13.58
C GLY A 272 -18.02 8.09 12.85
N ARG A 273 -19.20 8.72 12.95
CA ARG A 273 -20.46 8.25 12.35
C ARG A 273 -20.80 9.00 11.07
N ARG A 274 -19.88 9.00 10.11
CA ARG A 274 -20.01 9.78 8.87
C ARG A 274 -20.59 9.00 7.69
N GLY A 275 -20.71 7.68 7.81
CA GLY A 275 -21.16 6.81 6.72
C GLY A 275 -20.14 6.71 5.58
N LEU A 276 -18.85 6.91 5.85
CA LEU A 276 -17.80 6.94 4.84
C LEU A 276 -16.96 5.65 4.87
N VAL A 277 -16.63 5.14 3.70
CA VAL A 277 -15.62 4.08 3.51
C VAL A 277 -14.52 4.64 2.64
N GLU A 278 -13.28 4.56 3.11
CA GLU A 278 -12.10 5.07 2.42
C GLU A 278 -11.31 3.90 1.83
N LEU A 279 -11.14 3.87 0.50
CA LEU A 279 -10.27 2.91 -0.17
C LEU A 279 -8.84 3.46 -0.19
N ARG A 280 -7.93 2.71 0.41
CA ARG A 280 -6.57 3.19 0.69
C ARG A 280 -5.49 2.55 -0.17
N ALA A 281 -5.78 1.43 -0.84
CA ALA A 281 -4.83 0.75 -1.73
C ALA A 281 -4.66 1.43 -3.11
N PHE A 282 -4.69 2.76 -3.14
CA PHE A 282 -4.49 3.58 -4.32
C PHE A 282 -3.29 4.52 -4.10
N GLU A 283 -2.25 4.37 -4.92
CA GLU A 283 -1.13 5.30 -5.00
C GLU A 283 -1.54 6.56 -5.78
N MET A 284 -0.90 7.69 -5.46
CA MET A 284 -1.05 8.92 -6.24
C MET A 284 -0.61 8.70 -7.70
N PRO A 285 -1.54 8.80 -8.68
CA PRO A 285 -1.15 8.66 -10.06
C PRO A 285 -0.51 9.96 -10.57
N PRO A 286 0.43 9.86 -11.53
CA PRO A 286 1.17 11.01 -12.05
C PRO A 286 0.28 11.97 -12.87
N HIS A 287 -0.91 11.53 -13.28
CA HIS A 287 -1.80 12.32 -14.13
C HIS A 287 -3.26 12.23 -13.70
N ALA A 288 -3.99 13.35 -13.77
CA ALA A 288 -5.40 13.45 -13.36
C ALA A 288 -6.30 12.41 -14.06
N ARG A 289 -6.11 12.18 -15.36
CA ARG A 289 -6.86 11.16 -16.13
C ARG A 289 -6.68 9.74 -15.57
N MET A 290 -5.50 9.37 -15.09
CA MET A 290 -5.28 8.06 -14.46
C MET A 290 -6.06 7.95 -13.14
N SER A 291 -6.12 9.03 -12.34
CA SER A 291 -6.98 9.11 -11.14
C SER A 291 -8.45 8.98 -11.51
N LEU A 292 -8.90 9.69 -12.55
CA LEU A 292 -10.29 9.63 -13.00
C LEU A 292 -10.69 8.24 -13.49
N VAL A 293 -9.81 7.50 -14.18
CA VAL A 293 -10.09 6.10 -14.58
C VAL A 293 -10.28 5.19 -13.35
N GLN A 294 -9.45 5.32 -12.31
CA GLN A 294 -9.64 4.57 -11.05
C GLN A 294 -10.99 4.89 -10.40
N GLN A 295 -11.34 6.16 -10.33
CA GLN A 295 -12.61 6.62 -9.77
C GLN A 295 -13.81 6.17 -10.62
N LEU A 296 -13.69 6.16 -11.94
CA LEU A 296 -14.71 5.67 -12.87
C LEU A 296 -14.96 4.17 -12.68
N LEU A 297 -13.89 3.37 -12.58
CA LEU A 297 -13.98 1.93 -12.31
C LEU A 297 -14.72 1.66 -10.99
N LEU A 298 -14.36 2.37 -9.91
CA LEU A 298 -15.04 2.23 -8.64
C LEU A 298 -16.53 2.61 -8.72
N ARG A 299 -16.85 3.71 -9.41
CA ARG A 299 -18.25 4.14 -9.61
C ARG A 299 -19.05 3.10 -10.40
N ALA A 300 -18.45 2.49 -11.42
CA ALA A 300 -19.09 1.44 -12.20
C ALA A 300 -19.35 0.19 -11.34
N LEU A 301 -18.39 -0.24 -10.53
CA LEU A 301 -18.57 -1.36 -9.59
C LEU A 301 -19.67 -1.07 -8.56
N ILE A 302 -19.71 0.15 -8.00
CA ILE A 302 -20.78 0.56 -7.08
C ILE A 302 -22.14 0.51 -7.76
N ALA A 303 -22.27 1.08 -8.96
CA ALA A 303 -23.51 1.06 -9.71
C ALA A 303 -23.95 -0.36 -10.05
N ARG A 304 -23.00 -1.20 -10.51
CA ARG A 304 -23.23 -2.60 -10.83
C ARG A 304 -23.74 -3.37 -9.61
N PHE A 305 -23.08 -3.25 -8.47
CA PHE A 305 -23.43 -4.00 -7.26
C PHE A 305 -24.66 -3.47 -6.56
N TRP A 306 -25.01 -2.20 -6.77
CA TRP A 306 -26.30 -1.64 -6.34
C TRP A 306 -27.47 -2.36 -7.03
N GLU A 307 -27.38 -2.55 -8.35
CA GLU A 307 -28.40 -3.23 -9.16
C GLU A 307 -28.36 -4.75 -8.96
N THR A 308 -27.18 -5.35 -8.92
CA THR A 308 -27.02 -6.81 -8.71
C THR A 308 -25.85 -7.07 -7.76
N PRO A 309 -26.14 -7.45 -6.49
CA PRO A 309 -25.11 -7.72 -5.51
C PRO A 309 -24.14 -8.82 -5.95
N TYR A 310 -22.86 -8.64 -5.66
CA TYR A 310 -21.82 -9.64 -5.92
C TYR A 310 -21.89 -10.72 -4.84
N LYS A 311 -22.36 -11.92 -5.19
CA LYS A 311 -22.61 -13.03 -4.25
C LYS A 311 -21.67 -14.24 -4.43
N HIS A 312 -20.57 -14.07 -5.15
CA HIS A 312 -19.58 -15.14 -5.31
C HIS A 312 -18.89 -15.46 -3.98
N LYS A 313 -18.44 -16.70 -3.83
CA LYS A 313 -17.64 -17.11 -2.67
C LYS A 313 -16.26 -16.44 -2.72
N LEU A 314 -15.66 -16.25 -1.55
CA LEU A 314 -14.30 -15.73 -1.44
C LEU A 314 -13.31 -16.79 -1.93
N ALA A 315 -12.53 -16.45 -2.97
CA ALA A 315 -11.49 -17.31 -3.50
C ALA A 315 -10.41 -17.59 -2.43
N ARG A 316 -9.83 -18.80 -2.42
CA ARG A 316 -8.79 -19.20 -1.45
C ARG A 316 -7.43 -19.19 -2.13
N TRP A 317 -6.93 -18.00 -2.43
CA TRP A 317 -5.69 -17.81 -3.19
C TRP A 317 -4.47 -18.44 -2.54
N GLY A 318 -4.33 -18.31 -1.21
CA GLY A 318 -3.16 -18.82 -0.50
C GLY A 318 -1.86 -18.26 -1.11
N THR A 319 -0.90 -19.14 -1.39
CA THR A 319 0.40 -18.72 -1.94
C THR A 319 0.32 -18.24 -3.39
N GLU A 320 -0.75 -18.55 -4.13
CA GLU A 320 -0.95 -18.03 -5.49
C GLU A 320 -1.04 -16.51 -5.50
N LEU A 321 -1.49 -15.89 -4.40
CA LEU A 321 -1.53 -14.44 -4.27
C LEU A 321 -0.15 -13.81 -4.47
N HIS A 322 0.89 -14.40 -3.87
CA HIS A 322 2.28 -13.91 -3.91
C HIS A 322 3.14 -14.56 -4.99
N ASP A 323 2.63 -15.56 -5.69
CA ASP A 323 3.31 -16.22 -6.81
C ASP A 323 2.78 -15.74 -8.16
N ARG A 324 1.46 -15.74 -8.34
CA ARG A 324 0.76 -15.44 -9.60
C ARG A 324 0.41 -13.96 -9.70
N PHE A 325 -0.32 -13.41 -8.73
CA PHE A 325 -0.89 -12.06 -8.83
C PHE A 325 0.09 -10.91 -8.54
N LEU A 326 1.35 -11.23 -8.32
CA LEU A 326 2.43 -10.24 -8.30
C LEU A 326 3.13 -10.09 -9.65
N LEU A 327 2.78 -10.93 -10.63
CA LEU A 327 3.30 -10.87 -11.98
C LEU A 327 2.34 -10.04 -12.87
N PRO A 328 2.85 -9.04 -13.63
CA PRO A 328 2.07 -8.17 -14.49
C PRO A 328 1.07 -8.91 -15.38
N HIS A 329 1.48 -10.00 -16.03
CA HIS A 329 0.63 -10.76 -16.94
C HIS A 329 -0.68 -11.21 -16.29
N PHE A 330 -0.62 -11.71 -15.05
CA PHE A 330 -1.81 -12.22 -14.37
C PHE A 330 -2.65 -11.11 -13.74
N ILE A 331 -2.03 -9.98 -13.38
CA ILE A 331 -2.77 -8.76 -13.00
C ILE A 331 -3.56 -8.24 -14.20
N GLU A 332 -2.94 -8.18 -15.38
CA GLU A 332 -3.61 -7.75 -16.61
C GLU A 332 -4.72 -8.70 -17.02
N GLN A 333 -4.49 -10.01 -16.88
CA GLN A 333 -5.50 -11.03 -17.15
C GLN A 333 -6.70 -10.89 -16.21
N ASP A 334 -6.46 -10.82 -14.90
CA ASP A 334 -7.52 -10.68 -13.89
C ASP A 334 -8.31 -9.38 -14.04
N LEU A 335 -7.62 -8.26 -14.35
CA LEU A 335 -8.28 -7.01 -14.67
C LEU A 335 -9.14 -7.17 -15.92
N SER A 336 -8.63 -7.80 -16.98
CA SER A 336 -9.39 -7.98 -18.22
C SER A 336 -10.65 -8.81 -18.01
N ASP A 337 -10.57 -9.85 -17.17
CA ASP A 337 -11.73 -10.67 -16.78
C ASP A 337 -12.78 -9.80 -16.06
N LEU A 338 -12.37 -8.97 -15.09
CA LEU A 338 -13.27 -8.02 -14.42
C LEU A 338 -13.90 -7.00 -15.38
N LEU A 339 -13.12 -6.47 -16.34
CA LEU A 339 -13.64 -5.51 -17.31
C LEU A 339 -14.66 -6.16 -18.26
N HIS A 340 -14.45 -7.43 -18.66
CA HIS A 340 -15.45 -8.18 -19.41
C HIS A 340 -16.73 -8.40 -18.59
N GLU A 341 -16.62 -8.75 -17.29
CA GLU A 341 -17.79 -8.87 -16.42
C GLU A 341 -18.59 -7.56 -16.28
N LEU A 342 -17.90 -6.42 -16.27
CA LEU A 342 -18.53 -5.10 -16.27
C LEU A 342 -19.20 -4.79 -17.61
N ASP A 343 -18.55 -5.10 -18.73
CA ASP A 343 -19.11 -4.92 -20.07
C ASP A 343 -20.38 -5.75 -20.28
N ASP A 344 -20.36 -7.03 -19.91
CA ASP A 344 -21.52 -7.92 -19.92
C ASP A 344 -22.68 -7.38 -19.08
N ALA A 345 -22.37 -6.61 -18.04
CA ALA A 345 -23.34 -5.96 -17.17
C ALA A 345 -23.78 -4.56 -17.63
N GLY A 346 -23.31 -4.09 -18.79
CA GLY A 346 -23.68 -2.80 -19.39
C GLY A 346 -22.80 -1.61 -18.97
N TYR A 347 -21.62 -1.87 -18.41
CA TYR A 347 -20.63 -0.86 -18.02
C TYR A 347 -19.33 -1.04 -18.82
N PRO A 348 -19.30 -0.70 -20.11
CA PRO A 348 -18.15 -0.95 -20.98
C PRO A 348 -16.91 -0.13 -20.55
N PHE A 349 -15.76 -0.79 -20.52
CA PHE A 349 -14.44 -0.16 -20.35
C PHE A 349 -13.52 -0.61 -21.47
N ASP A 350 -12.74 0.33 -22.01
CA ASP A 350 -11.62 -0.01 -22.89
C ASP A 350 -10.41 -0.42 -22.03
N ARG A 351 -9.90 -1.64 -22.25
CA ARG A 351 -8.70 -2.15 -21.56
C ARG A 351 -7.51 -1.21 -21.74
N ALA A 352 -7.38 -0.52 -22.87
CA ALA A 352 -6.27 0.40 -23.14
C ALA A 352 -6.22 1.59 -22.16
N TRP A 353 -7.32 1.92 -21.48
CA TRP A 353 -7.33 2.99 -20.47
C TRP A 353 -6.43 2.68 -19.25
N PHE A 354 -6.08 1.41 -19.04
CA PHE A 354 -5.26 0.95 -17.92
C PHE A 354 -3.79 0.70 -18.30
N ASP A 355 -3.40 0.88 -19.56
CA ASP A 355 -2.02 0.64 -20.00
C ASP A 355 -1.02 1.55 -19.28
N ALA A 356 -1.41 2.80 -19.02
CA ALA A 356 -0.60 3.73 -18.24
C ALA A 356 -0.42 3.27 -16.79
N HIS A 357 -1.44 2.65 -16.17
CA HIS A 357 -1.32 2.11 -14.81
C HIS A 357 -0.40 0.90 -14.78
N ILE A 358 -0.48 0.02 -15.78
CA ILE A 358 0.41 -1.14 -15.91
C ILE A 358 1.85 -0.68 -16.12
N GLU A 359 2.11 0.26 -17.01
CA GLU A 359 3.47 0.76 -17.25
C GLU A 359 4.02 1.53 -16.04
N PHE A 360 3.18 2.26 -15.31
CA PHE A 360 3.58 2.94 -14.08
C PHE A 360 3.92 1.95 -12.96
N ARG A 361 3.10 0.92 -12.77
CA ARG A 361 3.26 -0.08 -11.70
C ARG A 361 4.38 -1.09 -12.00
N CYS A 362 4.42 -1.54 -13.25
CA CYS A 362 5.21 -2.66 -13.75
C CYS A 362 5.98 -2.27 -15.03
N PRO A 363 6.89 -1.28 -14.95
CA PRO A 363 7.55 -0.72 -16.12
C PRO A 363 8.37 -1.75 -16.90
N LEU A 364 8.47 -1.54 -18.21
CA LEU A 364 9.35 -2.31 -19.08
C LEU A 364 10.81 -2.07 -18.71
N LEU A 365 11.55 -3.15 -18.48
CA LEU A 365 13.00 -3.10 -18.24
C LEU A 365 13.78 -3.24 -19.55
N GLY A 366 13.29 -4.08 -20.46
CA GLY A 366 13.86 -4.24 -21.79
C GLY A 366 13.36 -5.49 -22.51
N SER A 367 13.74 -5.63 -23.78
CA SER A 367 13.41 -6.80 -24.61
C SER A 367 14.53 -7.13 -25.59
N VAL A 368 14.61 -8.40 -25.97
CA VAL A 368 15.49 -8.91 -27.04
C VAL A 368 14.77 -9.96 -27.87
N ILE A 369 15.16 -10.10 -29.13
CA ILE A 369 14.69 -11.15 -30.03
C ILE A 369 15.91 -11.93 -30.53
N HIS A 370 15.94 -13.24 -30.24
CA HIS A 370 17.00 -14.14 -30.68
C HIS A 370 16.39 -15.35 -31.36
N HIS A 371 16.76 -15.59 -32.62
CA HIS A 371 16.27 -16.74 -33.40
C HIS A 371 14.73 -16.92 -33.41
N GLY A 372 13.98 -15.82 -33.42
CA GLY A 372 12.51 -15.83 -33.43
C GLY A 372 11.86 -16.01 -32.06
N VAL A 373 12.66 -16.10 -30.98
CA VAL A 373 12.18 -16.07 -29.59
C VAL A 373 12.35 -14.66 -29.04
N GLU A 374 11.23 -14.02 -28.69
CA GLU A 374 11.21 -12.71 -28.01
C GLU A 374 11.23 -12.93 -26.50
N LEU A 375 12.15 -12.26 -25.80
CA LEU A 375 12.27 -12.24 -24.35
C LEU A 375 12.02 -10.82 -23.86
N VAL A 376 11.02 -10.64 -22.99
CA VAL A 376 10.61 -9.35 -22.42
C VAL A 376 10.77 -9.41 -20.90
N LEU A 377 11.44 -8.42 -20.33
CA LEU A 377 11.61 -8.26 -18.88
C LEU A 377 10.78 -7.06 -18.41
N ARG A 378 9.87 -7.29 -17.46
CA ARG A 378 9.11 -6.23 -16.78
C ARG A 378 9.37 -6.28 -15.28
N GLN A 379 9.39 -5.12 -14.64
CA GLN A 379 9.37 -5.06 -13.19
C GLN A 379 8.06 -5.71 -12.70
N ALA A 380 8.18 -6.63 -11.76
CA ALA A 380 7.04 -7.24 -11.09
C ALA A 380 6.91 -6.71 -9.66
N ILE A 381 5.79 -7.03 -9.02
CA ILE A 381 5.49 -6.59 -7.66
C ILE A 381 6.22 -7.50 -6.68
N GLU A 382 6.74 -6.93 -5.61
CA GLU A 382 7.34 -7.69 -4.52
C GLU A 382 6.92 -7.05 -3.19
N PRO A 383 6.39 -7.82 -2.22
CA PRO A 383 6.04 -7.27 -0.92
C PRO A 383 7.31 -6.96 -0.14
N TRP A 384 7.30 -5.83 0.55
CA TRP A 384 8.34 -5.51 1.51
C TRP A 384 7.79 -5.71 2.91
N HIS A 385 8.49 -6.49 3.72
CA HIS A 385 8.01 -6.81 5.06
C HIS A 385 8.65 -5.89 6.08
N VAL A 386 7.87 -5.45 7.06
CA VAL A 386 8.41 -4.85 8.28
C VAL A 386 9.17 -5.93 9.05
N LEU A 387 10.40 -5.62 9.41
CA LEU A 387 11.32 -6.48 10.14
C LEU A 387 11.04 -6.45 11.65
N GLY A 388 11.73 -7.33 12.37
CA GLY A 388 11.74 -7.33 13.83
C GLY A 388 12.20 -6.00 14.41
N GLU A 389 11.81 -5.75 15.65
CA GLU A 389 12.18 -4.54 16.39
C GLU A 389 13.70 -4.48 16.65
N GLU A 390 14.29 -3.32 16.39
CA GLU A 390 15.68 -3.02 16.71
C GLU A 390 15.77 -1.82 17.66
N SER A 391 16.52 -1.99 18.75
CA SER A 391 16.74 -0.93 19.74
C SER A 391 17.89 -0.03 19.31
N GLY A 392 17.61 1.27 19.11
CA GLY A 392 18.61 2.29 18.85
C GLY A 392 18.71 3.34 19.98
N PRO A 393 19.71 4.24 19.94
CA PRO A 393 19.90 5.29 20.94
C PRO A 393 18.71 6.25 21.12
N GLY A 394 17.79 6.31 20.14
CA GLY A 394 16.59 7.16 20.14
C GLY A 394 15.26 6.43 20.32
N GLY A 395 15.27 5.12 20.61
CA GLY A 395 14.07 4.29 20.76
C GLY A 395 14.09 3.05 19.88
N THR A 396 12.95 2.37 19.81
CA THR A 396 12.77 1.17 18.98
C THR A 396 12.38 1.57 17.56
N ALA A 397 13.07 1.00 16.56
CA ALA A 397 12.74 1.13 15.15
C ALA A 397 12.31 -0.22 14.57
N ARG A 398 11.52 -0.18 13.51
CA ARG A 398 11.25 -1.35 12.66
C ARG A 398 11.55 -0.96 11.22
N TYR A 399 12.54 -1.62 10.63
CA TYR A 399 12.91 -1.37 9.24
C TYR A 399 12.01 -2.14 8.29
N VAL A 400 11.95 -1.69 7.03
CA VAL A 400 11.25 -2.38 5.95
C VAL A 400 12.29 -3.03 5.04
N ASP A 401 12.16 -4.34 4.81
CA ASP A 401 13.07 -5.06 3.93
C ASP A 401 12.75 -4.78 2.46
N SER A 402 13.39 -3.75 1.92
CA SER A 402 13.34 -3.37 0.51
C SER A 402 14.47 -3.96 -0.33
N SER A 403 15.18 -4.97 0.21
CA SER A 403 16.34 -5.59 -0.45
C SER A 403 15.99 -6.57 -1.56
N ILE A 404 14.73 -7.01 -1.61
CA ILE A 404 14.23 -8.01 -2.54
C ILE A 404 13.40 -7.34 -3.62
N GLU A 405 13.61 -7.79 -4.86
CA GLU A 405 12.86 -7.38 -6.04
C GLU A 405 12.42 -8.61 -6.83
N ARG A 406 11.49 -8.35 -7.76
CA ARG A 406 10.96 -9.36 -8.67
C ARG A 406 10.88 -8.82 -10.09
N ILE A 407 11.21 -9.67 -11.05
CA ILE A 407 11.03 -9.42 -12.48
C ILE A 407 10.09 -10.48 -13.04
N GLU A 408 9.15 -10.06 -13.89
CA GLU A 408 8.46 -10.97 -14.77
C GLU A 408 9.25 -11.13 -16.07
N ILE A 409 9.40 -12.39 -16.45
CA ILE A 409 9.90 -12.80 -17.75
C ILE A 409 8.71 -13.24 -18.58
N LYS A 410 8.50 -12.59 -19.71
CA LYS A 410 7.53 -13.02 -20.72
C LYS A 410 8.28 -13.40 -21.99
N VAL A 411 7.96 -14.57 -22.54
CA VAL A 411 8.61 -15.11 -23.73
C VAL A 411 7.56 -15.39 -24.80
N ARG A 412 7.86 -15.06 -26.06
CA ARG A 412 7.02 -15.36 -27.22
C ARG A 412 7.83 -16.07 -28.30
N GLY A 413 7.16 -16.92 -29.08
CA GLY A 413 7.82 -17.73 -30.13
C GLY A 413 8.64 -18.90 -29.58
N LEU A 414 8.50 -19.23 -28.29
CA LEU A 414 9.27 -20.29 -27.65
C LEU A 414 8.72 -21.68 -27.98
N THR A 415 9.60 -22.61 -28.31
CA THR A 415 9.25 -24.03 -28.53
C THR A 415 9.54 -24.84 -27.26
N ASP A 416 8.51 -25.21 -26.51
CA ASP A 416 8.63 -25.87 -25.19
C ASP A 416 9.53 -27.12 -25.17
N ALA A 417 9.43 -27.96 -26.20
CA ALA A 417 10.23 -29.18 -26.30
C ALA A 417 11.73 -28.95 -26.55
N ARG A 418 12.14 -27.72 -26.83
CA ARG A 418 13.52 -27.38 -27.27
C ARG A 418 14.14 -26.27 -26.44
N HIS A 419 13.42 -25.17 -26.27
CA HIS A 419 13.94 -23.94 -25.72
C HIS A 419 13.55 -23.82 -24.24
N ILE A 420 14.49 -23.37 -23.42
CA ILE A 420 14.25 -23.01 -22.01
C ILE A 420 14.81 -21.61 -21.78
N VAL A 421 14.32 -20.92 -20.76
CA VAL A 421 14.98 -19.71 -20.25
C VAL A 421 15.68 -20.03 -18.93
N THR A 422 16.88 -19.50 -18.76
CA THR A 422 17.60 -19.59 -17.49
C THR A 422 17.99 -18.21 -16.99
N CYS A 423 18.02 -18.02 -15.67
CA CYS A 423 18.55 -16.84 -15.01
C CYS A 423 19.74 -17.27 -14.14
N ASN A 424 20.93 -16.68 -14.36
CA ASN A 424 22.17 -17.04 -13.67
C ASN A 424 22.44 -18.56 -13.67
N GLY A 425 22.19 -19.21 -14.82
CA GLY A 425 22.36 -20.66 -15.01
C GLY A 425 21.25 -21.54 -14.43
N GLN A 426 20.29 -20.98 -13.69
CA GLN A 426 19.16 -21.71 -13.12
C GLN A 426 17.94 -21.64 -14.04
N ARG A 427 17.27 -22.78 -14.26
CA ARG A 427 16.12 -22.84 -15.16
C ARG A 427 14.92 -22.10 -14.57
N VAL A 428 14.34 -21.19 -15.35
CA VAL A 428 13.14 -20.43 -14.99
C VAL A 428 11.90 -21.31 -15.19
N PRO A 429 10.95 -21.36 -14.23
CA PRO A 429 9.75 -22.19 -14.30
C PRO A 429 8.66 -21.56 -15.19
N LEU A 430 8.96 -21.40 -16.47
CA LEU A 430 8.02 -20.87 -17.47
C LEU A 430 6.69 -21.66 -17.45
N ARG A 431 5.58 -20.90 -17.42
CA ARG A 431 4.21 -21.42 -17.55
C ARG A 431 3.54 -20.83 -18.77
N SER A 432 2.77 -21.65 -19.49
CA SER A 432 2.04 -21.18 -20.67
C SER A 432 0.97 -20.17 -20.27
N THR A 433 0.80 -19.14 -21.10
CA THR A 433 -0.29 -18.15 -20.96
C THR A 433 -1.60 -18.59 -21.62
N GLY A 434 -1.64 -19.80 -22.18
CA GLY A 434 -2.74 -20.29 -23.04
C GLY A 434 -2.58 -19.89 -24.52
N THR A 435 -1.70 -18.94 -24.82
CA THR A 435 -1.30 -18.61 -26.20
C THR A 435 -0.13 -19.50 -26.64
N VAL A 436 -0.23 -20.11 -27.82
CA VAL A 436 0.79 -21.01 -28.35
C VAL A 436 2.12 -20.28 -28.50
N GLY A 437 3.17 -20.83 -27.88
CA GLY A 437 4.52 -20.25 -27.92
C GLY A 437 4.73 -19.07 -26.98
N GLU A 438 3.75 -18.73 -26.13
CA GLU A 438 3.85 -17.68 -25.12
C GLU A 438 3.89 -18.26 -23.70
N TYR A 439 4.87 -17.79 -22.92
CA TYR A 439 5.13 -18.26 -21.57
C TYR A 439 5.51 -17.11 -20.64
N VAL A 440 5.24 -17.27 -19.35
CA VAL A 440 5.55 -16.30 -18.30
C VAL A 440 6.12 -16.98 -17.05
N ALA A 441 6.99 -16.28 -16.32
CA ALA A 441 7.45 -16.65 -14.99
C ALA A 441 8.01 -15.46 -14.22
N GLY A 442 8.08 -15.57 -12.90
CA GLY A 442 8.78 -14.64 -12.01
C GLY A 442 10.21 -15.05 -11.73
N VAL A 443 11.10 -14.06 -11.56
CA VAL A 443 12.40 -14.23 -10.91
C VAL A 443 12.47 -13.30 -9.72
N ARG A 444 12.63 -13.88 -8.53
CA ARG A 444 12.79 -13.18 -7.27
C ARG A 444 14.27 -13.22 -6.87
N TYR A 445 14.81 -12.07 -6.50
CA TYR A 445 16.24 -11.93 -6.24
C TYR A 445 16.53 -10.83 -5.21
N ARG A 446 17.68 -10.96 -4.54
CA ARG A 446 18.23 -9.86 -3.73
C ARG A 446 18.92 -8.84 -4.63
N ALA A 447 18.39 -7.61 -4.63
CA ALA A 447 18.82 -6.50 -5.46
C ALA A 447 19.94 -5.66 -4.82
N TRP A 448 19.89 -5.49 -3.50
CA TRP A 448 20.92 -4.83 -2.70
C TRP A 448 20.94 -5.42 -1.27
N GLN A 449 21.84 -4.99 -0.40
CA GLN A 449 21.99 -5.59 0.93
C GLN A 449 22.10 -4.51 2.02
N PRO A 450 20.96 -4.09 2.62
CA PRO A 450 20.96 -3.23 3.79
C PRO A 450 21.54 -3.94 5.02
N PRO A 451 22.00 -3.19 6.04
CA PRO A 451 22.39 -3.76 7.33
C PRO A 451 21.29 -4.62 7.96
N SER A 452 20.04 -4.19 7.83
CA SER A 452 18.84 -4.89 8.30
C SER A 452 18.04 -5.43 7.12
N CYS A 453 18.01 -6.75 6.96
CA CYS A 453 17.19 -7.46 5.97
C CYS A 453 16.92 -8.91 6.40
N LEU A 454 15.92 -9.55 5.81
CA LEU A 454 15.73 -10.99 5.95
C LEU A 454 16.90 -11.72 5.31
N HIS A 455 17.37 -12.80 5.94
CA HIS A 455 18.47 -13.65 5.46
C HIS A 455 19.76 -12.86 5.12
N PRO A 456 20.40 -12.21 6.10
CA PRO A 456 21.51 -11.27 5.86
C PRO A 456 22.77 -11.94 5.28
N THR A 457 22.87 -13.26 5.29
CA THR A 457 24.00 -14.02 4.73
C THR A 457 23.88 -14.29 3.23
N ILE A 458 22.72 -14.04 2.62
CA ILE A 458 22.51 -14.24 1.19
C ILE A 458 23.00 -13.00 0.44
N PRO A 459 23.97 -13.10 -0.48
CA PRO A 459 24.52 -11.95 -1.19
C PRO A 459 23.55 -11.39 -2.24
N VAL A 460 23.93 -10.27 -2.84
CA VAL A 460 23.23 -9.65 -3.98
C VAL A 460 23.41 -10.51 -5.24
N HIS A 461 22.38 -10.59 -6.09
CA HIS A 461 22.37 -11.46 -7.28
C HIS A 461 22.63 -10.73 -8.60
N THR A 462 22.84 -9.42 -8.59
CA THR A 462 23.08 -8.60 -9.78
C THR A 462 24.52 -8.72 -10.29
N PRO A 463 24.78 -8.75 -11.61
CA PRO A 463 23.80 -8.74 -12.70
C PRO A 463 23.01 -10.04 -12.81
N LEU A 464 21.75 -9.91 -13.25
CA LEU A 464 20.94 -11.03 -13.69
C LEU A 464 21.25 -11.31 -15.16
N ILE A 465 21.63 -12.54 -15.47
CA ILE A 465 21.95 -13.00 -16.82
C ILE A 465 20.84 -13.92 -17.27
N PHE A 466 20.09 -13.51 -18.30
CA PHE A 466 19.03 -14.30 -18.89
C PHE A 466 19.51 -14.92 -20.19
N ASP A 467 19.39 -16.25 -20.30
CA ASP A 467 19.75 -17.02 -21.49
C ASP A 467 18.51 -17.69 -22.07
N VAL A 468 18.32 -17.56 -23.39
CA VAL A 468 17.47 -18.45 -24.17
C VAL A 468 18.33 -19.65 -24.56
N TYR A 469 18.07 -20.80 -23.95
CA TYR A 469 18.92 -21.99 -24.08
C TYR A 469 18.26 -23.04 -24.95
N ASP A 470 19.00 -23.53 -25.94
CA ASP A 470 18.60 -24.63 -26.82
C ASP A 470 19.06 -25.95 -26.23
N SER A 471 18.11 -26.68 -25.63
CA SER A 471 18.38 -27.95 -24.95
C SER A 471 18.79 -29.08 -25.88
N TRP A 472 18.50 -28.98 -27.18
CA TRP A 472 18.92 -29.99 -28.15
C TRP A 472 20.41 -29.85 -28.50
N ASN A 473 20.89 -28.61 -28.57
CA ASN A 473 22.28 -28.29 -28.89
C ASN A 473 23.16 -28.01 -27.67
N GLY A 474 22.57 -27.95 -26.48
CA GLY A 474 23.28 -27.78 -25.21
C GLY A 474 23.95 -26.41 -25.05
N ARG A 475 23.40 -25.35 -25.66
CA ARG A 475 24.01 -23.99 -25.65
C ARG A 475 22.96 -22.88 -25.66
N SER A 476 23.35 -21.70 -25.20
CA SER A 476 22.57 -20.48 -25.35
C SER A 476 22.51 -20.05 -26.82
N ILE A 477 21.34 -19.60 -27.28
CA ILE A 477 21.14 -19.01 -28.61
C ILE A 477 21.05 -17.48 -28.56
N GLY A 478 21.14 -16.91 -27.35
CA GLY A 478 21.07 -15.47 -27.10
C GLY A 478 20.48 -15.18 -25.73
N GLY A 479 20.35 -13.90 -25.40
CA GLY A 479 19.90 -13.46 -24.10
C GLY A 479 20.20 -12.00 -23.82
N CYS A 480 20.11 -11.61 -22.55
CA CYS A 480 20.31 -10.24 -22.09
C CYS A 480 20.81 -10.22 -20.63
N GLN A 481 21.34 -9.07 -20.20
CA GLN A 481 21.67 -8.83 -18.80
C GLN A 481 20.82 -7.69 -18.23
N TYR A 482 20.49 -7.79 -16.96
CA TYR A 482 19.86 -6.73 -16.19
C TYR A 482 20.68 -6.42 -14.93
N HIS A 483 20.90 -5.14 -14.66
CA HIS A 483 21.61 -4.66 -13.50
C HIS A 483 20.69 -3.87 -12.57
N VAL A 484 20.85 -4.00 -11.26
CA VAL A 484 20.09 -3.19 -10.29
C VAL A 484 20.61 -1.75 -10.26
N MET A 485 21.93 -1.60 -10.34
CA MET A 485 22.65 -0.33 -10.37
C MET A 485 23.46 -0.21 -11.65
N HIS A 486 23.91 1.01 -11.97
CA HIS A 486 24.72 1.21 -13.17
C HIS A 486 25.99 0.31 -13.15
N PRO A 487 26.29 -0.44 -14.23
CA PRO A 487 27.36 -1.46 -14.25
C PRO A 487 28.76 -0.94 -13.91
N GLY A 488 29.01 0.35 -14.16
CA GLY A 488 30.25 1.04 -13.76
C GLY A 488 30.40 1.30 -12.25
N GLY A 489 29.55 0.71 -11.39
CA GLY A 489 29.59 0.88 -9.93
C GLY A 489 29.19 2.27 -9.44
N ARG A 490 28.59 3.10 -10.30
CA ARG A 490 28.11 4.44 -9.94
C ARG A 490 26.76 4.31 -9.24
N GLY A 491 26.74 4.49 -7.93
CA GLY A 491 25.52 4.87 -7.23
C GLY A 491 25.18 6.32 -7.54
N TYR A 492 23.92 6.60 -7.84
CA TYR A 492 23.45 7.98 -7.91
C TYR A 492 23.30 8.51 -6.49
N GLU A 493 23.96 9.63 -6.18
CA GLU A 493 23.80 10.33 -4.89
C GLU A 493 22.63 11.30 -4.92
N THR A 494 22.18 11.69 -6.11
CA THR A 494 21.10 12.64 -6.33
C THR A 494 19.89 11.97 -6.98
N PHE A 495 18.70 12.42 -6.59
CA PHE A 495 17.46 12.04 -7.27
C PHE A 495 17.41 12.61 -8.69
N PRO A 496 16.73 11.94 -9.63
CA PRO A 496 16.51 12.47 -10.97
C PRO A 496 15.81 13.83 -10.93
N ILE A 497 16.22 14.76 -11.79
CA ILE A 497 15.60 16.08 -11.88
C ILE A 497 14.25 16.06 -12.61
N ASN A 498 14.00 15.05 -13.45
CA ASN A 498 12.78 14.87 -14.22
C ASN A 498 12.61 13.43 -14.70
N GLY A 499 11.46 13.15 -15.34
CA GLY A 499 11.13 11.84 -15.88
C GLY A 499 12.08 11.32 -16.97
N ALA A 500 12.63 12.19 -17.80
CA ALA A 500 13.56 11.80 -18.88
C ALA A 500 14.92 11.31 -18.33
N GLU A 501 15.43 11.97 -17.30
CA GLU A 501 16.62 11.48 -16.59
C GLU A 501 16.31 10.14 -15.90
N ALA A 502 15.16 10.05 -15.21
CA ALA A 502 14.73 8.83 -14.53
C ALA A 502 14.63 7.65 -15.52
N GLU A 503 14.03 7.86 -16.69
CA GLU A 503 13.95 6.87 -17.77
C GLU A 503 15.32 6.48 -18.30
N THR A 504 16.22 7.44 -18.53
CA THR A 504 17.60 7.17 -18.96
C THR A 504 18.34 6.28 -17.95
N ARG A 505 18.19 6.55 -16.65
CA ARG A 505 18.77 5.72 -15.59
C ARG A 505 18.23 4.30 -15.66
N ARG A 506 16.91 4.12 -15.84
CA ARG A 506 16.31 2.78 -15.99
C ARG A 506 16.82 2.04 -17.22
N HIS A 507 16.88 2.69 -18.38
CA HIS A 507 17.33 2.08 -19.64
C HIS A 507 18.81 1.65 -19.59
N SER A 508 19.66 2.42 -18.88
CA SER A 508 21.08 2.10 -18.73
C SER A 508 21.38 0.80 -17.98
N ARG A 509 20.36 0.19 -17.36
CA ARG A 509 20.45 -1.06 -16.59
C ARG A 509 20.20 -2.31 -17.42
N PHE A 510 19.64 -2.18 -18.62
CA PHE A 510 19.32 -3.30 -19.48
C PHE A 510 20.30 -3.40 -20.64
N PHE A 511 20.95 -4.56 -20.75
CA PHE A 511 21.94 -4.83 -21.78
C PHE A 511 21.36 -5.90 -22.71
N PRO A 512 21.14 -5.62 -24.00
CA PRO A 512 20.54 -6.57 -24.94
C PRO A 512 21.51 -7.70 -25.39
N PHE A 513 22.59 -7.90 -24.64
CA PHE A 513 23.66 -8.87 -24.87
C PHE A 513 24.21 -9.35 -23.51
N GLY A 514 25.26 -10.17 -23.52
CA GLY A 514 25.89 -10.67 -22.30
C GLY A 514 25.30 -12.00 -21.79
N HIS A 515 24.65 -12.76 -22.66
CA HIS A 515 24.25 -14.14 -22.41
C HIS A 515 25.48 -15.04 -22.17
N THR A 516 25.29 -16.19 -21.55
CA THR A 516 26.35 -17.15 -21.22
C THR A 516 26.87 -17.83 -22.51
N PRO A 517 28.14 -17.61 -22.89
CA PRO A 517 28.70 -18.22 -24.10
C PRO A 517 29.05 -19.69 -23.89
N ASN A 518 29.27 -20.40 -24.99
CA ASN A 518 29.65 -21.81 -25.05
C ASN A 518 28.57 -22.80 -24.60
N ALA A 519 28.86 -24.09 -24.79
CA ALA A 519 28.00 -25.16 -24.33
C ALA A 519 28.17 -25.36 -22.81
N TRP A 520 27.05 -25.55 -22.14
CA TRP A 520 26.99 -25.81 -20.70
C TRP A 520 25.73 -26.60 -20.39
N LYS A 521 25.69 -27.29 -19.25
CA LYS A 521 24.51 -28.09 -18.86
C LYS A 521 23.60 -27.26 -17.97
N ALA A 522 22.38 -26.98 -18.45
CA ALA A 522 21.37 -26.31 -17.64
C ALA A 522 21.05 -27.09 -16.36
N ALA A 523 20.86 -26.37 -15.26
CA ALA A 523 20.35 -26.97 -14.04
C ALA A 523 18.97 -27.60 -14.30
N PRO A 524 18.64 -28.73 -13.62
CA PRO A 524 17.30 -29.28 -13.71
C PRO A 524 16.25 -28.25 -13.27
N LEU A 525 15.05 -28.34 -13.84
CA LEU A 525 13.94 -27.50 -13.41
C LEU A 525 13.53 -27.90 -11.99
N GLU A 526 13.59 -26.95 -11.06
CA GLU A 526 13.05 -27.11 -9.72
C GLU A 526 11.77 -26.26 -9.61
N ILE A 527 10.63 -26.92 -9.37
CA ILE A 527 9.35 -26.25 -9.17
C ILE A 527 9.04 -26.32 -7.69
N HIS A 528 8.95 -25.16 -7.04
CA HIS A 528 8.49 -25.11 -5.67
C HIS A 528 6.98 -25.34 -5.59
N PRO A 529 6.47 -26.22 -4.70
CA PRO A 529 5.02 -26.50 -4.62
C PRO A 529 4.17 -25.26 -4.31
N GLU A 530 4.68 -24.35 -3.47
CA GLU A 530 3.97 -23.13 -3.07
C GLU A 530 4.19 -21.96 -4.05
N PHE A 531 5.29 -21.99 -4.82
CA PHE A 531 5.67 -20.90 -5.74
C PHE A 531 6.02 -21.47 -7.13
N PRO A 532 5.08 -22.15 -7.80
CA PRO A 532 5.34 -22.83 -9.07
C PRO A 532 5.69 -21.93 -10.26
N LEU A 533 5.41 -20.62 -10.19
CA LEU A 533 5.67 -19.63 -11.24
C LEU A 533 6.96 -18.83 -11.00
N THR A 534 7.60 -18.98 -9.84
CA THR A 534 8.73 -18.12 -9.44
C THR A 534 10.01 -18.91 -9.23
N LEU A 535 11.08 -18.48 -9.90
CA LEU A 535 12.45 -18.84 -9.52
C LEU A 535 12.94 -17.87 -8.43
N ASP A 536 13.20 -18.37 -7.21
CA ASP A 536 13.77 -17.58 -6.11
C ASP A 536 15.28 -17.84 -6.00
N LEU A 537 16.09 -16.93 -6.50
CA LEU A 537 17.56 -17.07 -6.55
C LEU A 537 18.22 -17.11 -5.16
N ARG A 538 17.49 -16.72 -4.11
CA ARG A 538 17.98 -16.74 -2.72
C ARG A 538 18.07 -18.16 -2.19
N LYS A 539 17.37 -19.13 -2.81
CA LYS A 539 17.53 -20.54 -2.47
C LYS A 539 18.84 -21.04 -3.08
N PRO A 540 19.74 -21.66 -2.28
CA PRO A 540 20.95 -22.22 -2.84
C PRO A 540 20.58 -23.32 -3.84
N PRO A 541 21.29 -23.44 -4.98
CA PRO A 541 21.07 -24.55 -5.88
C PRO A 541 21.33 -25.86 -5.13
N ILE A 542 20.44 -26.84 -5.26
CA ILE A 542 20.64 -28.16 -4.65
C ILE A 542 21.98 -28.71 -5.19
N PRO A 543 22.91 -29.15 -4.32
CA PRO A 543 24.14 -29.78 -4.78
C PRO A 543 23.79 -30.93 -5.70
N GLN A 544 24.27 -30.91 -6.95
CA GLN A 544 24.22 -32.11 -7.77
C GLN A 544 24.99 -33.18 -7.00
N VAL A 545 24.30 -34.23 -6.56
CA VAL A 545 24.96 -35.44 -6.07
C VAL A 545 25.76 -35.96 -7.25
N VAL A 546 27.04 -35.61 -7.28
CA VAL A 546 28.00 -36.26 -8.15
C VAL A 546 27.98 -37.70 -7.67
N ALA A 547 27.41 -38.59 -8.47
CA ALA A 547 27.59 -40.02 -8.30
C ALA A 547 29.08 -40.28 -8.49
N SER A 548 29.87 -40.12 -7.41
CA SER A 548 31.20 -40.65 -7.35
C SER A 548 31.05 -42.16 -7.44
N SER A 549 31.76 -42.74 -8.40
CA SER A 549 31.85 -44.18 -8.63
C SER A 549 32.36 -44.88 -7.37
N LEU A 550 31.46 -45.29 -6.48
CA LEU A 550 31.70 -46.31 -5.48
C LEU A 550 31.55 -47.68 -6.15
N ALA A 551 32.48 -47.96 -7.06
CA ALA A 551 32.70 -49.27 -7.63
C ALA A 551 34.20 -49.54 -7.60
N ASP A 552 34.83 -49.43 -6.44
CA ASP A 552 36.16 -49.96 -6.12
C ASP A 552 36.36 -49.96 -4.60
N SER A 553 35.78 -50.95 -3.92
CA SER A 553 36.24 -51.48 -2.62
C SER A 553 35.31 -52.61 -2.17
N VAL A 554 35.49 -53.77 -2.80
CA VAL A 554 35.08 -55.07 -2.25
C VAL A 554 36.23 -55.58 -1.37
N PHE A 555 35.87 -56.29 -0.28
CA PHE A 555 36.71 -56.96 0.75
C PHE A 555 37.15 -56.03 1.91
N VAL A 556 36.89 -56.30 3.20
CA VAL A 556 36.76 -57.57 3.94
C VAL A 556 35.75 -57.39 5.08
N ALA A 557 34.80 -58.31 5.22
CA ALA A 557 33.95 -58.43 6.40
C ALA A 557 34.42 -59.62 7.25
N THR A 558 34.83 -59.36 8.49
CA THR A 558 34.90 -60.38 9.55
C THR A 558 34.25 -59.88 10.82
N SER A 559 33.13 -60.53 11.13
CA SER A 559 32.52 -60.83 12.44
C SER A 559 33.09 -60.17 13.70
N SER A 560 32.22 -59.48 14.45
CA SER A 560 32.05 -59.75 15.89
C SER A 560 30.79 -59.06 16.43
N VAL A 561 29.95 -59.87 17.08
CA VAL A 561 28.76 -59.50 17.85
C VAL A 561 29.20 -58.98 19.22
N PRO A 562 28.47 -58.03 19.85
CA PRO A 562 28.13 -58.25 21.25
C PRO A 562 26.67 -57.93 21.62
N THR A 563 26.17 -58.76 22.53
CA THR A 563 24.88 -58.82 23.23
C THR A 563 24.67 -57.62 24.20
N PRO A 564 23.43 -57.40 24.72
CA PRO A 564 22.97 -56.11 25.25
C PRO A 564 23.27 -55.88 26.73
N LEU A 565 23.37 -54.61 27.14
CA LEU A 565 23.56 -54.21 28.54
C LEU A 565 22.34 -53.46 29.09
N LYS A 566 21.98 -53.90 30.29
CA LYS A 566 20.88 -53.47 31.17
C LYS A 566 21.11 -52.07 31.73
N SER A 567 20.00 -51.37 31.96
CA SER A 567 19.83 -50.21 32.86
C SER A 567 20.34 -50.45 34.28
N PRO A 568 20.73 -49.37 34.99
CA PRO A 568 20.06 -49.08 36.28
C PRO A 568 19.77 -47.58 36.54
N ARG A 569 18.92 -47.38 37.56
CA ARG A 569 18.27 -46.15 38.07
C ARG A 569 19.19 -45.24 38.93
N LEU A 570 18.60 -44.07 39.28
CA LEU A 570 18.82 -43.16 40.44
C LEU A 570 19.92 -42.08 40.27
N ALA A 571 19.79 -40.83 40.72
CA ALA A 571 18.86 -40.18 41.65
C ALA A 571 18.77 -38.65 41.40
N LEU A 572 17.67 -38.06 41.88
CA LEU A 572 17.44 -36.62 42.08
C LEU A 572 18.35 -36.02 43.18
N GLY A 573 18.77 -34.77 43.00
CA GLY A 573 19.38 -33.93 44.03
C GLY A 573 19.03 -32.45 43.79
N ARG A 574 18.44 -31.81 44.80
CA ARG A 574 17.96 -30.42 44.83
C ARG A 574 19.11 -29.39 44.99
N MET A 575 18.88 -28.19 44.43
CA MET A 575 19.13 -26.80 44.89
C MET A 575 20.10 -26.55 46.08
N PRO A 576 20.80 -25.40 46.11
CA PRO A 576 20.22 -24.04 46.10
C PRO A 576 20.22 -23.33 44.75
#